data_AF-A0A7S3P4V5-F1
#
_entry.id   AF-A0A7S3P4V5-F1
#
_cell.length_a   1.000
_cell.length_b   1.000
_cell.length_c   1.000
_cell.angle_alpha   90.00
_cell.angle_beta   90.00
_cell.angle_gamma   90.00
#
_symmetry.space_group_name_H-M   'P 1'
#
loop_
_entity.id
_entity.type
_entity.pdbx_description
1 polymer ?
#
loop_
_entity_poly.entity_id
_entity_poly.type
_entity_poly.pdbx_seq_one_letter_code
_entity_poly.pdbx_strand_id
1 'polypeptide(L)'
;VRALPTAEVGMPTLPRDWESDRIQKMPNERALLSRFLAQVHQWDPDVWIGHNVWGYGMEVLLQRAAAHKLKSWSQMGRRRQTALPKGPIKDWAIAQAMTGRLLCDTYLSAKELLRETTYSLTALAASQLQTARPEIESVDLPLYFATAKGVTDVCHSTLLDAQLVQKLAFKLQTLPLTKQLTNIAGNLWSHTLKSNRAERTEYLLLHEFHRLKYLPPEKKARGAAAETSKAKYAGGLVLEPKKGLYDSFILLLDFNSL
;
A
#
# COMPACT_ATOMS: atom_id res chain seq x y z
N VAL A 1 -1.98 21.29 -14.05
CA VAL A 1 -1.40 20.67 -12.83
C VAL A 1 -0.17 21.50 -12.47
N ARG A 2 -0.18 22.22 -11.35
CA ARG A 2 0.94 23.09 -10.93
C ARG A 2 2.17 22.19 -10.72
N ALA A 3 3.27 22.46 -11.43
CA ALA A 3 4.54 21.79 -11.19
C ALA A 3 5.01 22.09 -9.77
N LEU A 4 5.44 21.04 -9.05
CA LEU A 4 6.04 21.20 -7.73
C LEU A 4 7.43 21.81 -7.89
N PRO A 5 7.82 22.79 -7.06
CA PRO A 5 9.16 23.37 -7.13
C PRO A 5 10.21 22.31 -6.78
N THR A 6 11.22 22.20 -7.63
CA THR A 6 12.39 21.35 -7.42
C THR A 6 13.54 22.21 -6.90
N ALA A 7 14.05 21.89 -5.71
CA ALA A 7 15.42 22.25 -5.35
C ALA A 7 16.35 21.09 -5.77
N GLU A 8 17.63 21.39 -5.90
CA GLU A 8 18.69 20.52 -6.45
C GLU A 8 18.53 19.04 -6.12
N VAL A 9 18.70 18.19 -7.15
CA VAL A 9 18.52 16.72 -7.13
C VAL A 9 17.06 16.25 -7.16
N GLY A 10 16.31 16.61 -8.22
CA GLY A 10 15.23 15.78 -8.80
C GLY A 10 14.07 15.32 -7.90
N MET A 11 13.99 15.78 -6.66
CA MET A 11 12.93 15.42 -5.73
C MET A 11 12.02 16.63 -5.50
N PRO A 12 10.69 16.44 -5.54
CA PRO A 12 9.76 17.53 -5.27
C PRO A 12 9.97 18.04 -3.84
N THR A 13 10.20 19.35 -3.70
CA THR A 13 10.12 19.99 -2.38
C THR A 13 8.65 20.03 -1.99
N LEU A 14 8.34 19.37 -0.87
CA LEU A 14 6.96 19.08 -0.50
C LEU A 14 6.34 20.25 0.28
N PRO A 15 5.19 20.78 -0.15
CA PRO A 15 4.57 21.94 0.47
C PRO A 15 3.60 21.48 1.56
N ARG A 16 4.02 21.52 2.84
CA ARG A 16 3.19 21.68 4.05
C ARG A 16 4.08 21.54 5.30
N ASP A 17 4.53 22.68 5.79
CA ASP A 17 4.75 22.95 7.22
C ASP A 17 5.75 22.07 8.00
N TRP A 18 6.90 21.75 7.41
CA TRP A 18 7.95 20.94 8.07
C TRP A 18 8.89 21.74 9.01
N GLU A 19 8.72 23.06 9.11
CA GLU A 19 9.72 23.93 9.77
C GLU A 19 9.62 24.02 11.30
N SER A 20 8.70 23.30 11.95
CA SER A 20 8.78 23.13 13.42
C SER A 20 8.36 21.73 13.82
N ASP A 21 9.26 20.98 14.48
CA ASP A 21 8.97 19.73 15.17
C ASP A 21 7.90 19.95 16.26
N ARG A 22 6.62 19.96 15.87
CA ARG A 22 5.49 20.06 16.81
C ARG A 22 5.19 18.69 17.39
N ILE A 23 6.13 18.16 18.17
CA ILE A 23 5.89 16.96 18.98
C ILE A 23 4.85 17.32 20.06
N GLN A 24 3.67 16.73 19.96
CA GLN A 24 2.58 16.95 20.93
C GLN A 24 2.46 15.77 21.88
N LYS A 25 2.80 15.98 23.16
CA LYS A 25 2.60 14.95 24.20
C LYS A 25 1.12 14.77 24.51
N MET A 26 0.65 13.51 24.49
CA MET A 26 -0.71 13.13 24.86
C MET A 26 -0.70 12.36 26.19
N PRO A 27 -1.74 12.50 27.03
CA PRO A 27 -1.76 11.89 28.37
C PRO A 27 -1.98 10.37 28.37
N ASN A 28 -2.63 9.83 27.33
CA ASN A 28 -2.85 8.40 27.16
C ASN A 28 -3.08 8.07 25.68
N GLU A 29 -3.08 6.78 25.35
CA GLU A 29 -3.28 6.30 23.98
C GLU A 29 -4.65 6.68 23.40
N ARG A 30 -5.71 6.68 24.23
CA ARG A 30 -7.05 7.11 23.78
C ARG A 30 -7.04 8.57 23.30
N ALA A 31 -6.36 9.45 24.02
CA ALA A 31 -6.18 10.86 23.63
C ALA A 31 -5.34 11.00 22.37
N LEU A 32 -4.27 10.19 22.24
CA LEU A 32 -3.42 10.14 21.05
C LEU A 32 -4.21 9.73 19.80
N LEU A 33 -4.96 8.62 19.86
CA LEU A 33 -5.77 8.16 18.74
C LEU A 33 -6.90 9.15 18.40
N SER A 34 -7.53 9.76 19.41
CA SER A 34 -8.57 10.78 19.20
C SER A 34 -8.01 12.02 18.50
N ARG A 35 -6.82 12.48 18.93
CA ARG A 35 -6.13 13.62 18.32
C ARG A 35 -5.71 13.32 16.88
N PHE A 36 -5.19 12.12 16.63
CA PHE A 36 -4.84 11.63 15.31
C PHE A 36 -6.04 11.64 14.36
N LEU A 37 -7.17 11.05 14.76
CA LEU A 37 -8.40 11.03 13.96
C LEU A 37 -8.96 12.44 13.70
N ALA A 38 -8.90 13.32 14.71
CA ALA A 38 -9.28 14.72 14.54
C ALA A 38 -8.37 15.44 13.53
N GLN A 39 -7.06 15.14 13.54
CA GLN A 39 -6.11 15.71 12.59
C GLN A 39 -6.37 15.22 11.16
N VAL A 40 -6.63 13.93 10.98
CA VAL A 40 -7.06 13.34 9.69
C VAL A 40 -8.31 14.02 9.19
N HIS A 41 -9.32 14.20 10.06
CA HIS A 41 -10.57 14.83 9.67
C HIS A 41 -10.38 16.29 9.24
N GLN A 42 -9.51 17.03 9.93
CA GLN A 42 -9.15 18.40 9.58
C GLN A 42 -8.41 18.49 8.24
N TRP A 43 -7.48 17.58 7.97
CA TRP A 43 -6.73 17.55 6.72
C TRP A 43 -7.52 17.02 5.53
N ASP A 44 -8.54 16.20 5.80
CA ASP A 44 -9.36 15.48 4.83
C ASP A 44 -8.59 14.90 3.63
N PRO A 45 -7.59 14.02 3.85
CA PRO A 45 -6.76 13.49 2.75
C PRO A 45 -7.55 12.55 1.83
N ASP A 46 -7.40 12.71 0.51
CA ASP A 46 -7.98 11.78 -0.47
C ASP A 46 -7.28 10.42 -0.48
N VAL A 47 -5.97 10.40 -0.21
CA VAL A 47 -5.12 9.21 -0.27
C VAL A 47 -4.31 9.08 1.00
N TRP A 48 -4.35 7.90 1.59
CA TRP A 48 -3.45 7.44 2.64
C TRP A 48 -2.30 6.67 2.02
N ILE A 49 -1.07 7.04 2.32
CA ILE A 49 0.12 6.32 1.88
C ILE A 49 0.79 5.74 3.11
N GLY A 50 1.11 4.45 3.07
CA GLY A 50 1.83 3.78 4.14
C GLY A 50 2.62 2.57 3.62
N HIS A 51 3.22 1.84 4.55
CA HIS A 51 3.93 0.61 4.25
C HIS A 51 3.38 -0.53 5.10
N ASN A 52 2.94 -1.60 4.46
CA ASN A 52 2.26 -2.74 5.08
C ASN A 52 1.02 -2.31 5.90
N VAL A 53 0.22 -1.41 5.33
CA VAL A 53 -0.97 -0.85 5.97
C VAL A 53 -2.13 -1.85 5.93
N TRP A 54 -2.27 -2.58 4.83
CA TRP A 54 -3.27 -3.64 4.71
C TRP A 54 -2.96 -4.84 5.60
N GLY A 55 -1.67 -5.19 5.76
CA GLY A 55 -1.25 -6.38 6.50
C GLY A 55 -1.00 -6.18 7.99
N TYR A 56 -0.86 -4.95 8.48
CA TYR A 56 -0.60 -4.68 9.90
C TYR A 56 -1.14 -3.33 10.36
N GLY A 57 -0.73 -2.23 9.71
CA GLY A 57 -0.94 -0.88 10.26
C GLY A 57 -2.41 -0.53 10.52
N MET A 58 -3.30 -0.80 9.57
CA MET A 58 -4.71 -0.46 9.70
C MET A 58 -5.48 -1.42 10.61
N GLU A 59 -5.08 -2.68 10.64
CA GLU A 59 -5.64 -3.67 11.56
C GLU A 59 -5.41 -3.25 13.01
N VAL A 60 -4.16 -2.92 13.35
CA VAL A 60 -3.80 -2.45 14.70
C VAL A 60 -4.55 -1.17 15.04
N LEU A 61 -4.58 -0.16 14.15
CA LEU A 61 -5.30 1.09 14.42
C LEU A 61 -6.79 0.87 14.72
N LEU A 62 -7.46 0.01 13.94
CA LEU A 62 -8.87 -0.34 14.15
C LEU A 62 -9.06 -1.13 15.45
N GLN A 63 -8.18 -2.07 15.77
CA GLN A 63 -8.25 -2.86 16.99
C GLN A 63 -8.05 -2.00 18.24
N ARG A 64 -7.07 -1.08 18.22
CA ARG A 64 -6.83 -0.13 19.32
C ARG A 64 -7.98 0.87 19.45
N ALA A 65 -8.55 1.35 18.35
CA ALA A 65 -9.74 2.19 18.38
C ALA A 65 -10.95 1.49 19.02
N ALA A 66 -11.12 0.20 18.73
CA ALA A 66 -12.15 -0.64 19.34
C ALA A 66 -11.90 -0.85 20.84
N ALA A 67 -10.68 -1.23 21.23
CA ALA A 67 -10.28 -1.45 22.62
C ALA A 67 -10.49 -0.19 23.48
N HIS A 68 -10.14 0.97 22.94
CA HIS A 68 -10.33 2.26 23.60
C HIS A 68 -11.73 2.85 23.46
N LYS A 69 -12.68 2.17 22.80
CA LYS A 69 -14.07 2.63 22.59
C LYS A 69 -14.15 4.04 22.00
N LEU A 70 -13.38 4.30 20.95
CA LEU A 70 -13.39 5.59 20.25
C LEU A 70 -14.69 5.75 19.47
N LYS A 71 -15.45 6.83 19.70
CA LYS A 71 -16.69 7.12 18.95
C LYS A 71 -16.40 7.70 17.56
N SER A 72 -15.25 8.37 17.40
CA SER A 72 -14.81 9.06 16.19
C SER A 72 -14.04 8.19 15.20
N TRP A 73 -13.93 6.88 15.44
CA TRP A 73 -13.13 5.97 14.60
C TRP A 73 -13.48 6.03 13.10
N SER A 74 -14.75 6.29 12.76
CA SER A 74 -15.22 6.37 11.37
C SER A 74 -14.70 7.59 10.60
N GLN A 75 -14.07 8.56 11.28
CA GLN A 75 -13.36 9.69 10.66
C GLN A 75 -12.11 9.25 9.87
N MET A 76 -11.67 8.01 10.06
CA MET A 76 -10.59 7.41 9.27
C MET A 76 -10.98 7.27 7.79
N GLY A 77 -12.25 6.99 7.50
CA GLY A 77 -12.83 7.13 6.16
C GLY A 77 -13.51 8.49 5.98
N ARG A 78 -14.42 8.58 5.00
CA ARG A 78 -15.36 9.71 4.85
C ARG A 78 -16.80 9.34 5.19
N ARG A 79 -17.12 8.05 5.26
CA ARG A 79 -18.46 7.57 5.62
C ARG A 79 -18.59 7.49 7.14
N ARG A 80 -19.54 8.26 7.70
CA ARG A 80 -19.92 8.13 9.11
C ARG A 80 -20.51 6.75 9.37
N GLN A 81 -19.97 6.05 10.37
CA GLN A 81 -20.41 4.72 10.77
C GLN A 81 -20.66 4.70 12.28
N THR A 82 -21.77 4.10 12.69
CA THR A 82 -22.22 4.06 14.09
C THR A 82 -21.64 2.87 14.84
N ALA A 83 -21.41 1.74 14.17
CA ALA A 83 -20.90 0.52 14.76
C ALA A 83 -19.61 0.07 14.05
N LEU A 84 -18.62 -0.33 14.85
CA LEU A 84 -17.40 -0.96 14.34
C LEU A 84 -17.74 -2.28 13.63
N PRO A 85 -16.93 -2.69 12.64
CA PRO A 85 -17.05 -4.00 12.02
C PRO A 85 -17.04 -5.10 13.08
N LYS A 86 -18.02 -6.00 13.05
CA LYS A 86 -18.09 -7.14 13.97
C LYS A 86 -17.18 -8.26 13.47
N GLY A 87 -16.39 -8.85 14.36
CA GLY A 87 -15.52 -9.99 14.06
C GLY A 87 -14.05 -9.60 13.84
N PRO A 88 -13.22 -10.54 13.32
CA PRO A 88 -11.81 -10.28 13.10
C PRO A 88 -11.62 -9.20 12.04
N ILE A 89 -10.77 -8.22 12.34
CA ILE A 89 -10.44 -7.13 11.42
C ILE A 89 -9.58 -7.73 10.30
N LYS A 90 -10.19 -7.92 9.14
CA LYS A 90 -9.54 -8.36 7.90
C LYS A 90 -9.68 -7.28 6.83
N ASP A 91 -9.22 -7.57 5.62
CA ASP A 91 -9.30 -6.68 4.46
C ASP A 91 -10.68 -6.04 4.25
N TRP A 92 -11.78 -6.79 4.45
CA TRP A 92 -13.13 -6.27 4.27
C TRP A 92 -13.46 -5.18 5.30
N ALA A 93 -13.00 -5.34 6.55
CA ALA A 93 -13.22 -4.40 7.63
C ALA A 93 -12.39 -3.12 7.41
N ILE A 94 -11.15 -3.28 6.92
CA ILE A 94 -10.28 -2.17 6.52
C ILE A 94 -10.91 -1.40 5.36
N ALA A 95 -11.36 -2.09 4.31
CA ALA A 95 -12.03 -1.47 3.17
C ALA A 95 -13.30 -0.71 3.60
N GLN A 96 -14.09 -1.30 4.51
CA GLN A 96 -15.27 -0.64 5.06
C GLN A 96 -14.91 0.61 5.88
N ALA A 97 -13.87 0.55 6.71
CA ALA A 97 -13.43 1.67 7.53
C ALA A 97 -12.85 2.83 6.69
N MET A 98 -12.12 2.50 5.62
CA MET A 98 -11.48 3.47 4.71
C MET A 98 -12.42 3.99 3.61
N THR A 99 -13.71 3.65 3.64
CA THR A 99 -14.66 4.05 2.59
C THR A 99 -14.62 5.57 2.37
N GLY A 100 -14.32 5.96 1.11
CA GLY A 100 -14.23 7.36 0.68
C GLY A 100 -12.81 7.96 0.69
N ARG A 101 -11.81 7.22 1.16
CA ARG A 101 -10.38 7.55 1.03
C ARG A 101 -9.65 6.39 0.36
N LEU A 102 -8.70 6.69 -0.51
CA LEU A 102 -7.86 5.67 -1.14
C LEU A 102 -6.76 5.25 -0.17
N LEU A 103 -6.46 3.95 -0.12
CA LEU A 103 -5.37 3.41 0.68
C LEU A 103 -4.29 2.85 -0.25
N CYS A 104 -3.15 3.53 -0.28
CA CYS A 104 -1.98 3.20 -1.07
C CYS A 104 -0.93 2.54 -0.18
N ASP A 105 -0.69 1.25 -0.41
CA ASP A 105 0.31 0.48 0.32
C ASP A 105 1.56 0.27 -0.54
N THR A 106 2.65 0.90 -0.12
CA THR A 106 3.95 0.79 -0.80
C THR A 106 4.52 -0.62 -0.75
N TYR A 107 4.17 -1.44 0.24
CA TYR A 107 4.62 -2.83 0.34
C TYR A 107 4.00 -3.69 -0.78
N LEU A 108 2.68 -3.59 -0.98
CA LEU A 108 1.99 -4.30 -2.05
C LEU A 108 2.40 -3.78 -3.43
N SER A 109 2.54 -2.46 -3.56
CA SER A 109 3.00 -1.84 -4.80
C SER A 109 4.42 -2.29 -5.16
N ALA A 110 5.33 -2.35 -4.19
CA ALA A 110 6.68 -2.83 -4.41
C ALA A 110 6.69 -4.30 -4.85
N LYS A 111 5.84 -5.17 -4.28
CA LYS A 111 5.68 -6.57 -4.73
C LYS A 111 5.13 -6.69 -6.15
N GLU A 112 4.29 -5.77 -6.60
CA GLU A 112 3.76 -5.78 -7.97
C GLU A 112 4.80 -5.28 -8.98
N LEU A 113 5.61 -4.29 -8.60
CA LEU A 113 6.47 -3.51 -9.50
C LEU A 113 7.94 -3.92 -9.49
N LEU A 114 8.44 -4.45 -8.38
CA LEU A 114 9.85 -4.78 -8.18
C LEU A 114 10.06 -6.29 -8.04
N ARG A 115 11.29 -6.72 -8.33
CA ARG A 115 11.78 -8.08 -8.03
C ARG A 115 12.89 -7.97 -7.00
N GLU A 116 12.49 -7.98 -5.73
CA GLU A 116 13.39 -7.92 -4.58
C GLU A 116 13.26 -9.21 -3.75
N THR A 117 14.32 -9.54 -3.00
CA THR A 117 14.30 -10.67 -2.07
C THR A 117 13.42 -10.39 -0.86
N THR A 118 13.49 -9.16 -0.34
CA THR A 118 12.76 -8.69 0.83
C THR A 118 12.11 -7.34 0.53
N TYR A 119 10.85 -7.18 0.92
CA TYR A 119 10.05 -5.97 0.70
C TYR A 119 9.88 -5.13 1.97
N SER A 120 10.74 -5.31 2.98
CA SER A 120 10.70 -4.49 4.20
C SER A 120 11.07 -3.04 3.87
N LEU A 121 10.60 -2.09 4.70
CA LEU A 121 10.93 -0.68 4.50
C LEU A 121 12.44 -0.43 4.55
N THR A 122 13.18 -1.11 5.44
CA THR A 122 14.64 -1.02 5.55
C THR A 122 15.32 -1.47 4.25
N ALA A 123 14.93 -2.63 3.70
CA ALA A 123 15.51 -3.16 2.47
C ALA A 123 15.18 -2.27 1.26
N LEU A 124 13.93 -1.85 1.12
CA LEU A 124 13.51 -0.98 0.02
C LEU A 124 14.10 0.42 0.11
N ALA A 125 14.31 0.97 1.32
CA ALA A 125 14.99 2.24 1.50
C ALA A 125 16.47 2.15 1.06
N ALA A 126 17.15 1.06 1.39
CA ALA A 126 18.53 0.83 0.96
C ALA A 126 18.63 0.62 -0.56
N SER A 127 17.83 -0.30 -1.13
CA SER A 127 17.94 -0.65 -2.56
C SER A 127 17.37 0.44 -3.47
N GLN A 128 16.25 1.05 -3.10
CA GLN A 128 15.55 2.00 -3.96
C GLN A 128 15.87 3.47 -3.62
N LEU A 129 16.09 3.83 -2.37
CA LEU A 129 16.32 5.24 -2.00
C LEU A 129 17.78 5.54 -1.66
N GLN A 130 18.68 4.55 -1.69
CA GLN A 130 20.09 4.67 -1.30
C GLN A 130 20.25 5.33 0.07
N THR A 131 19.27 5.12 0.96
CA THR A 131 19.21 5.74 2.28
C THR A 131 19.22 4.64 3.34
N ALA A 132 20.16 4.72 4.28
CA ALA A 132 20.20 3.82 5.42
C ALA A 132 19.11 4.21 6.43
N ARG A 133 18.28 3.24 6.81
CA ARG A 133 17.27 3.37 7.86
C ARG A 133 17.76 2.63 9.12
N PRO A 134 18.00 3.31 10.25
CA PRO A 134 18.24 2.63 11.52
C PRO A 134 16.93 1.99 11.99
N GLU A 135 16.94 0.68 12.19
CA GLU A 135 15.77 -0.06 12.64
C GLU A 135 15.79 -0.19 14.17
N ILE A 136 14.70 0.21 14.83
CA ILE A 136 14.53 0.06 16.27
C ILE A 136 13.76 -1.25 16.50
N GLU A 137 14.39 -2.22 17.14
CA GLU A 137 13.71 -3.46 17.51
C GLU A 137 12.68 -3.23 18.62
N SER A 138 11.59 -4.00 18.58
CA SER A 138 10.52 -3.88 19.58
C SER A 138 10.98 -4.19 21.00
N VAL A 139 12.04 -5.01 21.14
CA VAL A 139 12.62 -5.40 22.43
C VAL A 139 13.34 -4.22 23.10
N ASP A 140 13.93 -3.33 22.31
CA ASP A 140 14.69 -2.18 22.80
C ASP A 140 13.80 -0.98 23.12
N LEU A 141 12.57 -0.96 22.61
CA LEU A 141 11.65 0.17 22.78
C LEU A 141 11.50 0.65 24.23
N PRO A 142 11.37 -0.22 25.26
CA PRO A 142 11.31 0.21 26.66
C PRO A 142 12.53 1.03 27.11
N LEU A 143 13.72 0.77 26.56
CA LEU A 143 14.95 1.50 26.89
C LEU A 143 14.88 2.96 26.40
N TYR A 144 14.30 3.18 25.22
CA TYR A 144 14.10 4.52 24.67
C TYR A 144 13.10 5.35 25.50
N PHE A 145 12.12 4.70 26.13
CA PHE A 145 11.16 5.39 27.00
C PHE A 145 11.73 5.77 28.38
N ALA A 146 12.93 5.33 28.73
CA ALA A 146 13.57 5.68 30.00
C ALA A 146 14.04 7.14 30.07
N THR A 147 14.35 7.76 28.92
CA THR A 147 14.85 9.14 28.85
C THR A 147 14.00 10.00 27.91
N ALA A 148 13.88 11.29 28.22
CA ALA A 148 13.16 12.23 27.34
C ALA A 148 13.75 12.27 25.92
N LYS A 149 15.09 12.18 25.82
CA LYS A 149 15.81 12.13 24.54
C LYS A 149 15.47 10.85 23.75
N GLY A 150 15.43 9.69 24.40
CA GLY A 150 15.08 8.45 23.72
C GLY A 150 13.66 8.47 23.14
N VAL A 151 12.70 9.09 23.83
CA VAL A 151 11.34 9.29 23.30
C VAL A 151 11.35 10.19 22.07
N THR A 152 12.11 11.29 22.07
CA THR A 152 12.23 12.16 20.89
C THR A 152 12.91 11.45 19.73
N ASP A 153 13.91 10.61 20.00
CA ASP A 153 14.60 9.82 18.97
C ASP A 153 13.65 8.82 18.30
N VAL A 154 12.76 8.18 19.05
CA VAL A 154 11.69 7.32 18.51
C VAL A 154 10.71 8.13 17.66
N CYS A 155 10.30 9.33 18.10
CA CYS A 155 9.47 10.22 17.31
C CYS A 155 10.14 10.59 15.98
N HIS A 156 11.42 10.95 15.99
CA HIS A 156 12.18 11.24 14.77
C HIS A 156 12.31 10.00 13.87
N SER A 157 12.54 8.81 14.44
CA SER A 157 12.60 7.57 13.66
C SER A 157 11.27 7.29 12.93
N THR A 158 10.14 7.44 13.63
CA THR A 158 8.81 7.24 13.00
C THR A 158 8.48 8.31 11.95
N LEU A 159 8.99 9.54 12.13
CA LEU A 159 8.89 10.60 11.15
C LEU A 159 9.71 10.29 9.90
N LEU A 160 10.95 9.84 10.07
CA LEU A 160 11.81 9.37 8.99
C LEU A 160 11.15 8.23 8.20
N ASP A 161 10.51 7.28 8.89
CA ASP A 161 9.78 6.19 8.23
C ASP A 161 8.65 6.72 7.34
N ALA A 162 7.85 7.66 7.83
CA ALA A 162 6.80 8.30 7.03
C ALA A 162 7.36 9.01 5.78
N GLN A 163 8.50 9.69 5.92
CA GLN A 163 9.19 10.34 4.79
C GLN A 163 9.74 9.32 3.79
N LEU A 164 10.33 8.21 4.25
CA LEU A 164 10.85 7.15 3.38
C LEU A 164 9.72 6.50 2.58
N VAL A 165 8.60 6.22 3.23
CA VAL A 165 7.40 5.67 2.57
C VAL A 165 6.88 6.62 1.50
N GLN A 166 6.83 7.92 1.78
CA GLN A 166 6.43 8.92 0.82
C GLN A 166 7.40 8.99 -0.38
N LYS A 167 8.71 9.05 -0.13
CA LYS A 167 9.75 9.03 -1.18
C LYS A 167 9.65 7.77 -2.04
N LEU A 168 9.42 6.62 -1.42
CA LEU A 168 9.24 5.35 -2.11
C LEU A 168 8.01 5.37 -3.01
N ALA A 169 6.88 5.88 -2.53
CA ALA A 169 5.65 6.00 -3.32
C ALA A 169 5.84 6.91 -4.56
N PHE A 170 6.61 7.99 -4.43
CA PHE A 170 6.96 8.86 -5.56
C PHE A 170 7.92 8.18 -6.54
N LYS A 171 8.97 7.52 -6.05
CA LYS A 171 9.94 6.81 -6.89
C LYS A 171 9.26 5.70 -7.72
N LEU A 172 8.35 4.95 -7.10
CA LEU A 172 7.59 3.88 -7.75
C LEU A 172 6.46 4.40 -8.66
N GLN A 173 6.16 5.71 -8.60
CA GLN A 173 5.05 6.34 -9.32
C GLN A 173 3.73 5.57 -9.14
N THR A 174 3.48 5.06 -7.92
CA THR A 174 2.35 4.16 -7.64
C THR A 174 1.02 4.79 -8.01
N LEU A 175 0.78 6.06 -7.65
CA LEU A 175 -0.49 6.73 -7.90
C LEU A 175 -0.72 7.01 -9.40
N PRO A 176 0.23 7.61 -10.16
CA PRO A 176 0.08 7.75 -11.61
C PRO A 176 -0.18 6.42 -12.32
N LEU A 177 0.61 5.38 -12.01
CA LEU A 177 0.51 4.09 -12.67
C LEU A 177 -0.85 3.42 -12.40
N THR A 178 -1.23 3.34 -11.12
CA THR A 178 -2.50 2.70 -10.74
C THR A 178 -3.71 3.47 -11.27
N LYS A 179 -3.64 4.81 -11.37
CA LYS A 179 -4.68 5.60 -12.02
C LYS A 179 -4.86 5.23 -13.50
N GLN A 180 -3.77 5.10 -14.25
CA GLN A 180 -3.85 4.71 -15.66
C GLN A 180 -4.41 3.30 -15.83
N LEU A 181 -3.95 2.36 -15.01
CA LEU A 181 -4.46 0.99 -15.00
C LEU A 181 -5.96 0.94 -14.70
N THR A 182 -6.42 1.74 -13.75
CA THR A 182 -7.85 1.86 -13.44
C THR A 182 -8.65 2.49 -14.57
N ASN A 183 -8.13 3.52 -15.23
CA ASN A 183 -8.80 4.13 -16.38
C ASN A 183 -8.93 3.16 -17.56
N ILE A 184 -7.93 2.32 -17.79
CA ILE A 184 -7.95 1.31 -18.86
C ILE A 184 -8.94 0.19 -18.51
N ALA A 185 -8.87 -0.34 -17.29
CA ALA A 185 -9.71 -1.46 -16.87
C ALA A 185 -11.17 -1.06 -16.59
N GLY A 186 -11.41 0.20 -16.20
CA GLY A 186 -12.73 0.70 -15.82
C GLY A 186 -13.25 0.16 -14.47
N ASN A 187 -12.37 -0.26 -13.56
CA ASN A 187 -12.72 -0.71 -12.21
C ASN A 187 -12.60 0.42 -11.16
N LEU A 188 -12.76 0.10 -9.86
CA LEU A 188 -12.53 1.05 -8.77
C LEU A 188 -11.03 1.22 -8.48
N TRP A 189 -10.56 2.47 -8.33
CA TRP A 189 -9.13 2.75 -8.06
C TRP A 189 -8.64 2.12 -6.74
N SER A 190 -9.50 2.11 -5.71
CA SER A 190 -9.19 1.45 -4.43
C SER A 190 -8.89 -0.05 -4.58
N HIS A 191 -9.50 -0.72 -5.56
CA HIS A 191 -9.26 -2.14 -5.82
C HIS A 191 -7.96 -2.35 -6.61
N THR A 192 -7.66 -1.46 -7.56
CA THR A 192 -6.36 -1.49 -8.26
C THR A 192 -5.18 -1.25 -7.32
N LEU A 193 -5.32 -0.36 -6.32
CA LEU A 193 -4.29 -0.12 -5.30
C LEU A 193 -4.02 -1.33 -4.39
N LYS A 194 -4.92 -2.32 -4.37
CA LYS A 194 -4.75 -3.60 -3.67
C LYS A 194 -4.12 -4.69 -4.56
N SER A 195 -3.62 -4.32 -5.75
CA SER A 195 -2.95 -5.22 -6.70
C SER A 195 -3.80 -6.42 -7.17
N ASN A 196 -5.13 -6.27 -7.25
CA ASN A 196 -6.02 -7.34 -7.73
C ASN A 196 -6.05 -7.41 -9.26
N ARG A 197 -5.12 -8.17 -9.86
CA ARG A 197 -4.95 -8.23 -11.33
C ARG A 197 -6.18 -8.80 -12.05
N ALA A 198 -6.77 -9.86 -11.51
CA ALA A 198 -7.89 -10.57 -12.14
C ALA A 198 -9.14 -9.69 -12.26
N GLU A 199 -9.42 -8.89 -11.22
CA GLU A 199 -10.56 -7.98 -11.22
C GLU A 199 -10.42 -6.87 -12.27
N ARG A 200 -9.20 -6.40 -12.57
CA ARG A 200 -8.98 -5.46 -13.67
C ARG A 200 -9.41 -6.04 -15.02
N THR A 201 -9.03 -7.29 -15.29
CA THR A 201 -9.42 -7.99 -16.52
C THR A 201 -10.92 -8.27 -16.56
N GLU A 202 -11.53 -8.65 -15.42
CA GLU A 202 -12.98 -8.84 -15.30
C GLU A 202 -13.73 -7.57 -15.72
N TYR A 203 -13.40 -6.41 -15.13
CA TYR A 203 -14.06 -5.15 -15.46
C TYR A 203 -13.84 -4.72 -16.91
N LEU A 204 -12.63 -4.91 -17.45
CA LEU A 204 -12.34 -4.61 -18.84
C LEU A 204 -13.26 -5.40 -19.78
N LEU A 205 -13.43 -6.70 -19.53
CA LEU A 205 -14.32 -7.55 -20.31
C LEU A 205 -15.80 -7.18 -20.11
N LEU A 206 -16.21 -6.87 -18.88
CA LEU A 206 -17.60 -6.47 -18.58
C LEU A 206 -17.99 -5.19 -19.35
N HIS A 207 -17.09 -4.21 -19.43
CA HIS A 207 -17.32 -2.99 -20.22
C HIS A 207 -17.50 -3.32 -21.71
N GLU A 208 -16.68 -4.22 -22.25
CA GLU A 208 -16.74 -4.58 -23.66
C GLU A 208 -18.00 -5.41 -24.01
N PHE A 209 -18.34 -6.41 -23.19
CA PHE A 209 -19.58 -7.17 -23.38
C PHE A 209 -20.82 -6.28 -23.28
N HIS A 210 -20.85 -5.35 -22.32
CA HIS A 210 -21.93 -4.39 -22.20
C HIS A 210 -22.02 -3.45 -23.42
N ARG A 211 -20.87 -2.99 -23.95
CA ARG A 211 -20.79 -2.17 -25.18
C ARG A 211 -21.38 -2.91 -26.38
N LEU A 212 -21.07 -4.20 -26.50
CA LEU A 212 -21.55 -5.09 -27.56
C LEU A 212 -22.96 -5.66 -27.32
N LYS A 213 -23.65 -5.27 -26.24
CA LYS A 213 -25.00 -5.74 -25.86
C LYS A 213 -25.09 -7.25 -25.57
N TYR A 214 -24.01 -7.85 -25.10
CA TYR A 214 -24.02 -9.22 -24.58
C TYR A 214 -24.46 -9.24 -23.11
N LEU A 215 -25.05 -10.36 -22.70
CA LEU A 215 -25.34 -10.64 -21.30
C LEU A 215 -24.09 -11.24 -20.64
N PRO A 216 -23.45 -10.55 -19.67
CA PRO A 216 -22.30 -11.11 -18.97
C PRO A 216 -22.71 -12.24 -18.03
N PRO A 217 -21.80 -13.19 -17.73
CA PRO A 217 -22.08 -14.26 -16.79
C PRO A 217 -22.30 -13.73 -15.37
N GLU A 218 -23.18 -14.39 -14.61
CA GLU A 218 -23.40 -14.05 -13.22
C GLU A 218 -22.16 -14.30 -12.36
N LYS A 219 -21.92 -13.39 -11.41
CA LYS A 219 -20.80 -13.50 -10.48
C LYS A 219 -21.04 -14.65 -9.51
N LYS A 220 -20.36 -15.78 -9.71
CA LYS A 220 -20.41 -16.90 -8.78
C LYS A 220 -19.74 -16.51 -7.46
N ALA A 221 -20.47 -16.60 -6.35
CA ALA A 221 -19.85 -16.61 -5.03
C ALA A 221 -18.86 -17.79 -4.99
N ARG A 222 -17.63 -17.57 -4.51
CA ARG A 222 -16.63 -18.64 -4.37
C ARG A 222 -17.20 -19.76 -3.51
N GLY A 223 -17.74 -20.81 -4.15
CA GLY A 223 -18.05 -22.07 -3.51
C GLY A 223 -16.75 -22.71 -3.02
N ALA A 224 -16.78 -23.28 -1.81
CA ALA A 224 -15.67 -23.99 -1.22
C ALA A 224 -15.27 -25.19 -2.09
N ALA A 225 -14.28 -24.99 -2.95
CA ALA A 225 -13.53 -26.05 -3.60
C ALA A 225 -12.09 -25.56 -3.77
N ALA A 226 -11.38 -25.48 -2.64
CA ALA A 226 -9.93 -25.44 -2.65
C ALA A 226 -9.42 -26.86 -2.91
N GLU A 227 -9.65 -27.38 -4.12
CA GLU A 227 -8.82 -28.46 -4.62
C GLU A 227 -7.48 -27.82 -4.99
N THR A 228 -6.42 -28.25 -4.31
CA THR A 228 -5.02 -27.98 -4.65
C THR A 228 -4.82 -28.11 -6.15
N SER A 229 -4.64 -26.98 -6.83
CA SER A 229 -4.72 -26.90 -8.29
C SER A 229 -3.48 -27.53 -8.93
N LYS A 230 -3.59 -28.78 -9.35
CA LYS A 230 -2.77 -29.27 -10.47
C LYS A 230 -3.10 -28.44 -11.71
N ALA A 231 -2.11 -28.22 -12.57
CA ALA A 231 -2.32 -27.52 -13.83
C ALA A 231 -3.45 -28.21 -14.62
N LYS A 232 -4.49 -27.45 -14.99
CA LYS A 232 -5.68 -27.99 -15.66
C LYS A 232 -5.52 -28.11 -17.18
N TYR A 233 -4.45 -27.56 -17.74
CA TYR A 233 -4.15 -27.50 -19.16
C TYR A 233 -2.63 -27.43 -19.37
N ALA A 234 -2.16 -27.79 -20.57
CA ALA A 234 -0.75 -27.71 -20.94
C ALA A 234 -0.29 -26.25 -21.04
N GLY A 235 0.92 -25.95 -20.56
CA GLY A 235 1.55 -24.63 -20.63
C GLY A 235 2.42 -24.43 -21.88
N GLY A 236 3.31 -23.44 -21.82
CA GLY A 236 4.28 -23.18 -22.89
C GLY A 236 5.30 -24.31 -23.06
N LEU A 237 5.72 -24.54 -24.31
CA LEU A 237 6.77 -25.50 -24.63
C LEU A 237 8.14 -24.92 -24.25
N VAL A 238 8.92 -25.68 -23.47
CA VAL A 238 10.32 -25.37 -23.18
C VAL A 238 11.18 -26.37 -23.94
N LEU A 239 12.05 -25.88 -24.82
CA LEU A 239 13.01 -26.71 -25.53
C LEU A 239 14.11 -27.17 -24.58
N GLU A 240 14.60 -28.39 -24.78
CA GLU A 240 15.72 -28.91 -23.98
C GLU A 240 16.99 -28.09 -24.22
N PRO A 241 17.59 -27.50 -23.17
CA PRO A 241 18.75 -26.63 -23.32
C PRO A 241 19.99 -27.46 -23.66
N LYS A 242 20.73 -27.02 -24.69
CA LYS A 242 22.10 -27.50 -24.93
C LYS A 242 23.02 -26.82 -23.92
N LYS A 243 23.56 -27.58 -22.97
CA LYS A 243 24.42 -27.05 -21.89
C LYS A 243 25.87 -26.96 -22.39
N GLY A 244 26.53 -25.84 -22.14
CA GLY A 244 27.94 -25.66 -22.48
C GLY A 244 28.36 -24.19 -22.39
N LEU A 245 29.67 -23.96 -22.47
CA LEU A 245 30.23 -22.64 -22.75
C LEU A 245 30.27 -22.46 -24.26
N TYR A 246 29.82 -21.30 -24.75
CA TYR A 246 29.76 -21.00 -26.17
C TYR A 246 30.79 -19.92 -26.52
N ASP A 247 31.74 -20.27 -27.39
CA ASP A 247 32.77 -19.35 -27.90
C ASP A 247 32.31 -18.59 -29.17
N SER A 248 31.12 -18.91 -29.68
CA SER A 248 30.51 -18.32 -30.87
C SER A 248 29.29 -17.46 -30.51
N PHE A 249 28.91 -16.53 -31.40
CA PHE A 249 27.76 -15.66 -31.19
C PHE A 249 26.46 -16.46 -31.03
N ILE A 250 25.67 -16.13 -30.00
CA ILE A 250 24.31 -16.66 -29.78
C ILE A 250 23.30 -15.61 -30.26
N LEU A 251 22.42 -16.01 -31.17
CA LEU A 251 21.30 -15.18 -31.60
C LEU A 251 20.04 -15.55 -30.80
N LEU A 252 19.47 -14.57 -30.11
CA LEU A 252 18.19 -14.70 -29.41
C LEU A 252 17.08 -14.09 -30.27
N LEU A 253 16.11 -14.90 -30.65
CA LEU A 253 14.89 -14.48 -31.34
C LEU A 253 13.71 -14.74 -30.40
N ASP A 254 12.84 -13.74 -30.25
CA ASP A 254 11.67 -13.82 -29.38
C ASP A 254 10.43 -13.24 -30.09
N PHE A 255 9.24 -13.69 -29.69
CA PHE A 255 7.97 -13.18 -30.20
C PHE A 255 7.47 -12.04 -29.31
N ASN A 256 7.05 -10.93 -29.93
CA ASN A 256 6.45 -9.82 -29.19
C ASN A 256 5.01 -10.17 -28.78
N SER A 257 4.78 -10.41 -27.48
CA SER A 257 3.46 -10.66 -26.90
C SER A 257 2.73 -11.91 -27.46
N LEU A 258 3.40 -13.07 -27.35
CA LEU A 258 2.86 -14.40 -27.71
C LEU A 258 1.64 -14.82 -26.87
#